data_AF-A0A1Q3L2I6-F1
#
_entry.id   AF-A0A1Q3L2I6-F1
#
_cell.length_a   1.000
_cell.length_b   1.000
_cell.length_c   1.000
_cell.angle_alpha   90.00
_cell.angle_beta   90.00
_cell.angle_gamma   90.00
#
_symmetry.space_group_name_H-M   'P 1'
#
loop_
_entity.id
_entity.type
_entity.pdbx_description
1 polymer ?
#
loop_
_entity_poly.entity_id
_entity_poly.type
_entity_poly.pdbx_seq_one_letter_code
_entity_poly.pdbx_strand_id
1 'polypeptide(L)'
;MSAMTEVLPDDADLTLSVSDRRELVEWTIACAERMLPLFLAERPDDTRPQKALDAARAFLRGELSIEAVREKAFACHAAAREADDPSALAAARVCGQAAAVAHMAGHARQVPRYTAKAFPGDRSRRDEELAWQRMNVPERFDHYVYDGD
;
A
#
# COMPACT_ATOMS: atom_id res chain seq x y z
N MET A 1 5.90 25.48 -22.46
CA MET A 1 5.86 24.53 -21.33
C MET A 1 5.96 23.15 -21.93
N SER A 2 7.12 22.52 -21.85
CA SER A 2 7.29 21.16 -22.37
C SER A 2 6.54 20.23 -21.42
N ALA A 3 5.56 19.50 -21.93
CA ALA A 3 5.03 18.35 -21.20
C ALA A 3 6.23 17.44 -20.91
N MET A 4 6.55 17.23 -19.63
CA MET A 4 7.47 16.17 -19.26
C MET A 4 6.79 14.88 -19.71
N THR A 5 7.32 14.23 -20.75
CA THR A 5 6.90 12.87 -21.09
C THR A 5 7.20 12.02 -19.87
N GLU A 6 6.17 11.61 -19.13
CA GLU A 6 6.35 10.69 -18.01
C GLU A 6 6.93 9.38 -18.55
N VAL A 7 8.10 9.00 -18.03
CA VAL A 7 8.76 7.75 -18.41
C VAL A 7 8.01 6.61 -17.74
N LEU A 8 7.58 5.63 -18.54
CA LEU A 8 6.97 4.41 -18.03
C LEU A 8 7.97 3.62 -17.18
N PRO A 9 7.54 3.03 -16.06
CA PRO A 9 8.39 2.17 -15.25
C PRO A 9 8.80 0.91 -16.02
N ASP A 10 9.97 0.36 -15.69
CA ASP A 10 10.34 -0.99 -16.11
C ASP A 10 9.63 -2.00 -15.20
N ASP A 11 8.72 -2.80 -15.75
CA ASP A 11 7.95 -3.79 -14.99
C ASP A 11 8.83 -4.89 -14.38
N ALA A 12 10.03 -5.13 -14.91
CA ALA A 12 10.99 -6.06 -14.31
C ALA A 12 11.75 -5.46 -13.12
N ASP A 13 11.80 -4.12 -13.00
CA ASP A 13 12.45 -3.45 -11.87
C ASP A 13 11.48 -3.31 -10.68
N LEU A 14 11.68 -4.18 -9.69
CA LEU A 14 10.90 -4.14 -8.46
C LEU A 14 11.29 -2.97 -7.55
N THR A 15 12.45 -2.33 -7.74
CA THR A 15 12.93 -1.25 -6.88
C THR A 15 12.46 0.12 -7.36
N LEU A 16 12.53 0.36 -8.67
CA LEU A 16 12.32 1.66 -9.33
C LEU A 16 13.16 2.80 -8.75
N SER A 17 13.00 4.02 -9.27
CA SER A 17 13.66 5.20 -8.70
C SER A 17 13.00 5.66 -7.39
N VAL A 18 13.68 6.53 -6.63
CA VAL A 18 13.09 7.15 -5.43
C VAL A 18 11.85 7.99 -5.78
N SER A 19 11.86 8.70 -6.92
CA SER A 19 10.70 9.48 -7.38
C SER A 19 9.51 8.59 -7.68
N ASP A 20 9.73 7.48 -8.40
CA ASP A 20 8.66 6.50 -8.67
C ASP A 20 8.07 5.92 -7.39
N ARG A 21 8.94 5.54 -6.44
CA ARG A 21 8.50 5.05 -5.14
C ARG A 21 7.71 6.09 -4.36
N ARG A 22 8.00 7.39 -4.48
CA ARG A 22 7.22 8.44 -3.79
C ARG A 22 5.80 8.55 -4.33
N GLU A 23 5.61 8.54 -5.65
CA GLU A 23 4.29 8.54 -6.27
C GLU A 23 3.48 7.30 -5.87
N LEU A 24 4.10 6.11 -5.91
CA LEU A 24 3.46 4.88 -5.47
C LEU A 24 3.17 4.85 -3.96
N VAL A 25 4.05 5.40 -3.12
CA VAL A 25 3.80 5.52 -1.67
C VAL A 25 2.59 6.41 -1.40
N GLU A 26 2.46 7.55 -2.10
CA GLU A 26 1.31 8.44 -1.94
C GLU A 26 -0.01 7.73 -2.28
N TRP A 27 -0.07 7.06 -3.43
CA TRP A 27 -1.23 6.27 -3.82
C TRP A 27 -1.53 5.13 -2.83
N THR A 28 -0.51 4.33 -2.44
CA THR A 28 -0.74 3.18 -1.54
C THR A 28 -1.13 3.60 -0.12
N ILE A 29 -0.71 4.78 0.36
CA ILE A 29 -1.21 5.34 1.62
C ILE A 29 -2.72 5.61 1.50
N ALA A 30 -3.17 6.26 0.43
CA ALA A 30 -4.60 6.55 0.23
C ALA A 30 -5.44 5.26 0.16
N CYS A 31 -4.94 4.22 -0.52
CA CYS A 31 -5.56 2.89 -0.50
C CYS A 31 -5.61 2.32 0.92
N ALA A 32 -4.50 2.38 1.67
CA ALA A 32 -4.42 1.80 3.00
C ALA A 32 -5.28 2.52 4.04
N GLU A 33 -5.43 3.84 3.95
CA GLU A 33 -6.32 4.63 4.82
C GLU A 33 -7.77 4.18 4.71
N ARG A 34 -8.23 3.81 3.50
CA ARG A 34 -9.58 3.28 3.27
C ARG A 34 -9.79 1.90 3.89
N MET A 35 -8.72 1.12 3.98
CA MET A 35 -8.73 -0.23 4.54
C MET A 35 -8.54 -0.27 6.05
N LEU A 36 -7.80 0.69 6.62
CA LEU A 36 -7.45 0.76 8.04
C LEU A 36 -8.65 0.57 9.00
N PRO A 37 -9.85 1.14 8.75
CA PRO A 37 -11.01 0.92 9.62
C PRO A 37 -11.39 -0.55 9.81
N LEU A 38 -11.12 -1.42 8.83
CA LEU A 38 -11.40 -2.86 8.95
C LEU A 38 -10.52 -3.52 10.02
N PHE A 39 -9.25 -3.10 10.11
CA PHE A 39 -8.35 -3.59 11.16
C PHE A 39 -8.73 -3.03 12.54
N LEU A 40 -9.01 -1.72 12.62
CA LEU A 40 -9.35 -1.07 13.87
C LEU A 40 -10.70 -1.55 14.46
N ALA A 41 -11.59 -2.10 13.62
CA ALA A 41 -12.82 -2.72 14.08
C ALA A 41 -12.56 -3.96 14.97
N GLU A 42 -11.50 -4.72 14.70
CA GLU A 42 -11.10 -5.88 15.52
C GLU A 42 -10.10 -5.50 16.61
N ARG A 43 -9.10 -4.68 16.27
CA ARG A 43 -7.95 -4.35 17.14
C ARG A 43 -7.83 -2.83 17.32
N PRO A 44 -8.77 -2.16 18.02
CA PRO A 44 -8.83 -0.70 18.09
C PRO A 44 -7.61 -0.05 18.75
N ASP A 45 -6.96 -0.74 19.69
CA ASP A 45 -5.79 -0.21 20.42
C ASP A 45 -4.45 -0.53 19.75
N ASP A 46 -4.45 -1.34 18.69
CA ASP A 46 -3.21 -1.72 18.00
C ASP A 46 -2.82 -0.66 16.96
N THR A 47 -1.87 0.17 17.37
CA THR A 47 -1.35 1.28 16.56
C THR A 47 -0.39 0.86 15.44
N ARG A 48 -0.02 -0.42 15.30
CA ARG A 48 1.03 -0.85 14.35
C ARG A 48 0.69 -0.51 12.89
N PRO A 49 -0.53 -0.69 12.37
CA PRO A 49 -0.87 -0.25 11.02
C PRO A 49 -0.82 1.26 10.81
N GLN A 50 -1.35 2.05 11.75
CA GLN A 50 -1.26 3.51 11.68
C GLN A 50 0.21 3.98 11.66
N LYS A 51 1.07 3.41 12.50
CA LYS A 51 2.50 3.73 12.55
C LYS A 51 3.22 3.39 11.24
N ALA A 52 2.80 2.35 10.51
CA ALA A 52 3.34 2.04 9.19
C ALA A 52 2.97 3.13 8.17
N LEU A 53 1.73 3.64 8.19
CA LEU A 53 1.31 4.74 7.32
C LEU A 53 2.01 6.06 7.68
N ASP A 54 2.16 6.35 8.97
CA ASP A 54 2.88 7.53 9.43
C ASP A 54 4.36 7.50 9.00
N ALA A 55 5.00 6.33 9.08
CA ALA A 55 6.36 6.13 8.58
C ALA A 55 6.46 6.32 7.06
N ALA A 56 5.48 5.82 6.30
CA ALA A 56 5.40 6.03 4.86
C ALA A 56 5.26 7.53 4.51
N ARG A 57 4.41 8.27 5.22
CA ARG A 57 4.30 9.74 5.08
C ARG A 57 5.60 10.45 5.45
N ALA A 58 6.31 10.00 6.49
CA ALA A 58 7.61 10.56 6.87
C ALA A 58 8.69 10.32 5.79
N PHE A 59 8.65 9.17 5.11
CA PHE A 59 9.50 8.92 3.94
C PHE A 59 9.22 9.90 2.79
N LEU A 60 7.95 10.20 2.50
CA LEU A 60 7.58 11.20 1.47
C LEU A 60 8.21 12.56 1.78
N ARG A 61 8.24 12.96 3.05
CA ARG A 61 8.86 14.20 3.52
C ARG A 61 10.39 14.14 3.64
N GLY A 62 11.01 12.97 3.44
CA GLY A 62 12.46 12.77 3.60
C GLY A 62 12.93 12.73 5.05
N GLU A 63 12.02 12.51 6.00
CA GLU A 63 12.28 12.58 7.45
C GLU A 63 12.69 11.24 8.06
N LEU A 64 12.46 10.13 7.34
CA LEU A 64 12.70 8.79 7.84
C LEU A 64 13.53 7.96 6.85
N SER A 65 14.49 7.19 7.37
CA SER A 65 15.28 6.27 6.56
C SER A 65 14.44 5.08 6.09
N ILE A 66 14.82 4.48 4.96
CA ILE A 66 14.17 3.27 4.44
C ILE A 66 14.18 2.14 5.49
N GLU A 67 15.27 1.99 6.24
CA GLU A 67 15.38 0.99 7.30
C GLU A 67 14.32 1.18 8.39
N ALA A 68 14.15 2.40 8.88
CA ALA A 68 13.15 2.71 9.90
C ALA A 68 11.72 2.54 9.38
N VAL A 69 11.45 2.83 8.10
CA VAL A 69 10.13 2.52 7.49
C VAL A 69 9.90 1.01 7.43
N ARG A 70 10.90 0.22 7.03
CA ARG A 70 10.80 -1.25 6.95
C ARG A 70 10.51 -1.87 8.31
N GLU A 71 11.11 -1.36 9.39
CA GLU A 71 10.79 -1.81 10.75
C GLU A 71 9.29 -1.67 11.06
N LYS A 72 8.68 -0.54 10.70
CA LYS A 72 7.23 -0.32 10.92
C LYS A 72 6.38 -1.19 10.00
N ALA A 73 6.81 -1.41 8.74
CA ALA A 73 6.15 -2.36 7.84
C ALA A 73 6.16 -3.79 8.42
N PHE A 74 7.29 -4.25 8.97
CA PHE A 74 7.38 -5.56 9.62
C PHE A 74 6.50 -5.67 10.85
N ALA A 75 6.47 -4.63 11.70
CA ALA A 75 5.56 -4.58 12.85
C ALA A 75 4.10 -4.65 12.41
N CYS A 76 3.70 -3.94 11.36
CA CYS A 76 2.36 -4.02 10.78
C CYS A 76 2.04 -5.41 10.22
N HIS A 77 3.01 -6.08 9.61
CA HIS A 77 2.84 -7.47 9.17
C HIS A 77 2.75 -8.46 10.34
N ALA A 78 3.36 -8.18 11.49
CA ALA A 78 3.15 -8.97 12.70
C ALA A 78 1.71 -8.79 13.21
N ALA A 79 1.22 -7.54 13.28
CA ALA A 79 -0.16 -7.23 13.63
C ALA A 79 -1.17 -7.97 12.73
N ALA A 80 -0.92 -8.01 11.42
CA ALA A 80 -1.75 -8.76 10.49
C ALA A 80 -1.80 -10.27 10.78
N ARG A 81 -0.72 -10.87 11.30
CA ARG A 81 -0.68 -12.30 11.65
C ARG A 81 -1.40 -12.61 12.97
N GLU A 82 -1.60 -11.58 13.79
CA GLU A 82 -2.28 -11.67 15.09
C GLU A 82 -3.77 -11.32 14.98
N ALA A 83 -4.25 -10.87 13.81
CA ALA A 83 -5.66 -10.63 13.54
C ALA A 83 -6.40 -11.95 13.28
N ASP A 84 -7.58 -12.09 13.88
CA ASP A 84 -8.47 -13.24 13.75
C ASP A 84 -9.45 -13.04 12.58
N ASP A 85 -9.88 -11.80 12.32
CA ASP A 85 -10.79 -11.48 11.23
C ASP A 85 -10.02 -11.38 9.89
N PRO A 86 -10.46 -12.08 8.83
CA PRO A 86 -9.79 -12.03 7.53
C PRO A 86 -9.72 -10.62 6.92
N SER A 87 -10.72 -9.78 7.18
CA SER A 87 -10.78 -8.39 6.71
C SER A 87 -9.75 -7.53 7.43
N ALA A 88 -9.63 -7.69 8.75
CA ALA A 88 -8.62 -7.03 9.55
C ALA A 88 -7.20 -7.44 9.14
N LEU A 89 -6.96 -8.75 8.97
CA LEU A 89 -5.69 -9.28 8.47
C LEU A 89 -5.33 -8.65 7.13
N ALA A 90 -6.25 -8.66 6.17
CA ALA A 90 -6.03 -8.10 4.84
C ALA A 90 -5.74 -6.59 4.91
N ALA A 91 -6.48 -5.84 5.71
CA ALA A 91 -6.25 -4.40 5.91
C ALA A 91 -4.87 -4.09 6.50
N ALA A 92 -4.44 -4.82 7.53
CA ALA A 92 -3.09 -4.66 8.07
C ALA A 92 -1.99 -5.09 7.07
N ARG A 93 -2.27 -6.06 6.20
CA ARG A 93 -1.36 -6.38 5.09
C ARG A 93 -1.26 -5.23 4.10
N VAL A 94 -2.38 -4.62 3.70
CA VAL A 94 -2.38 -3.43 2.83
C VAL A 94 -1.55 -2.31 3.46
N CYS A 95 -1.76 -1.99 4.73
CA CYS A 95 -1.00 -0.93 5.42
C CYS A 95 0.51 -1.22 5.46
N GLY A 96 0.90 -2.46 5.76
CA GLY A 96 2.31 -2.84 5.78
C GLY A 96 2.96 -2.80 4.40
N GLN A 97 2.24 -3.19 3.35
CA GLN A 97 2.72 -3.12 1.96
C GLN A 97 2.89 -1.67 1.52
N ALA A 98 1.95 -0.78 1.85
CA ALA A 98 2.07 0.66 1.56
C ALA A 98 3.36 1.27 2.14
N ALA A 99 3.71 0.92 3.39
CA ALA A 99 4.99 1.34 3.97
C ALA A 99 6.19 0.70 3.27
N ALA A 100 6.11 -0.58 2.90
CA ALA A 100 7.18 -1.30 2.23
C ALA A 100 7.50 -0.75 0.83
N VAL A 101 6.56 -0.04 0.17
CA VAL A 101 6.81 0.65 -1.11
C VAL A 101 7.97 1.64 -1.01
N ALA A 102 8.23 2.26 0.15
CA ALA A 102 9.38 3.15 0.33
C ALA A 102 10.74 2.46 0.04
N HIS A 103 10.81 1.15 0.31
CA HIS A 103 11.99 0.32 0.06
C HIS A 103 12.02 -0.21 -1.37
N MET A 104 10.89 -0.72 -1.87
CA MET A 104 10.80 -1.45 -3.13
C MET A 104 9.40 -1.26 -3.73
N ALA A 105 9.33 -0.68 -4.93
CA ALA A 105 8.08 -0.39 -5.64
C ALA A 105 7.17 -1.61 -5.87
N GLY A 106 7.75 -2.80 -6.05
CA GLY A 106 6.99 -4.05 -6.26
C GLY A 106 6.01 -4.40 -5.13
N HIS A 107 6.18 -3.84 -3.93
CA HIS A 107 5.19 -3.95 -2.85
C HIS A 107 3.84 -3.31 -3.19
N ALA A 108 3.81 -2.34 -4.10
CA ALA A 108 2.58 -1.71 -4.59
C ALA A 108 1.64 -2.72 -5.25
N ARG A 109 2.17 -3.74 -5.94
CA ARG A 109 1.39 -4.84 -6.54
C ARG A 109 0.62 -5.66 -5.50
N GLN A 110 1.09 -5.67 -4.25
CA GLN A 110 0.45 -6.44 -3.18
C GLN A 110 -0.77 -5.73 -2.60
N VAL A 111 -0.89 -4.41 -2.73
CA VAL A 111 -2.02 -3.63 -2.24
C VAL A 111 -3.35 -4.16 -2.80
N PRO A 112 -3.59 -4.18 -4.12
CA PRO A 112 -4.83 -4.72 -4.68
C PRO A 112 -5.01 -6.22 -4.39
N ARG A 113 -3.91 -7.00 -4.35
CA ARG A 113 -3.95 -8.44 -4.05
C ARG A 113 -4.46 -8.73 -2.62
N TYR A 114 -4.15 -7.89 -1.65
CA TYR A 114 -4.70 -7.99 -0.29
C TYR A 114 -6.07 -7.33 -0.16
N THR A 115 -6.33 -6.21 -0.84
CA THR A 115 -7.68 -5.62 -0.93
C THR A 115 -8.71 -6.64 -1.40
N ALA A 116 -8.37 -7.47 -2.40
CA ALA A 116 -9.24 -8.52 -2.92
C ALA A 116 -9.66 -9.57 -1.87
N LYS A 117 -8.94 -9.67 -0.74
CA LYS A 117 -9.20 -10.61 0.36
C LYS A 117 -9.93 -9.96 1.54
N ALA A 118 -10.10 -8.64 1.54
CA ALA A 118 -10.56 -7.89 2.70
C ALA A 118 -12.08 -7.87 2.91
N PHE A 119 -12.86 -8.42 1.99
CA PHE A 119 -14.32 -8.39 2.05
C PHE A 119 -14.92 -9.78 1.78
N PRO A 120 -14.66 -10.77 2.65
CA PRO A 120 -15.20 -12.11 2.47
C PRO A 120 -16.73 -12.07 2.47
N GLY A 121 -17.35 -12.56 1.39
CA GLY A 121 -18.81 -12.59 1.24
C GLY A 121 -19.44 -11.29 0.71
N ASP A 122 -18.68 -10.20 0.55
CA ASP A 122 -19.17 -8.93 0.00
C ASP A 122 -18.43 -8.56 -1.29
N ARG A 123 -18.87 -9.17 -2.40
CA ARG A 123 -18.29 -8.97 -3.73
C ARG A 123 -18.45 -7.53 -4.22
N SER A 124 -19.59 -6.88 -3.93
CA SER A 124 -19.85 -5.51 -4.40
C SER A 124 -18.84 -4.56 -3.80
N ARG A 125 -18.68 -4.59 -2.47
CA ARG A 125 -17.74 -3.72 -1.76
C ARG A 125 -16.29 -3.97 -2.18
N ARG A 126 -15.92 -5.24 -2.39
CA ARG A 126 -14.60 -5.59 -2.91
C ARG A 126 -14.34 -4.97 -4.28
N ASP A 127 -15.28 -5.14 -5.21
CA ASP A 127 -15.12 -4.69 -6.59
C ASP A 127 -15.15 -3.15 -6.67
N GLU A 128 -15.97 -2.49 -5.86
CA GLU A 128 -15.99 -1.03 -5.70
C GLU A 128 -14.65 -0.49 -5.18
N GLU A 129 -14.07 -1.14 -4.15
CA GLU A 129 -12.78 -0.72 -3.60
C GLU A 129 -11.64 -0.92 -4.62
N LEU A 130 -11.59 -2.08 -5.29
CA LEU A 130 -10.58 -2.33 -6.33
C LEU A 130 -10.72 -1.38 -7.51
N ALA A 131 -11.95 -1.05 -7.93
CA ALA A 131 -12.19 -0.06 -8.98
C ALA A 131 -11.69 1.32 -8.56
N TRP A 132 -11.96 1.74 -7.32
CA TRP A 132 -11.43 3.00 -6.79
C TRP A 132 -9.89 3.01 -6.79
N GLN A 133 -9.25 1.94 -6.33
CA GLN A 133 -7.78 1.84 -6.30
C GLN A 133 -7.18 1.95 -7.71
N ARG A 134 -7.79 1.31 -8.71
CA ARG A 134 -7.33 1.38 -10.10
C ARG A 134 -7.60 2.74 -10.75
N MET A 135 -8.70 3.41 -10.41
CA MET A 135 -9.00 4.76 -10.92
C MET A 135 -8.08 5.85 -10.35
N ASN A 136 -7.43 5.60 -9.20
CA ASN A 136 -6.61 6.59 -8.50
C ASN A 136 -5.11 6.28 -8.52
N VAL A 137 -4.68 5.18 -9.13
CA VAL A 137 -3.25 4.95 -9.38
C VAL A 137 -2.75 5.98 -10.39
N PRO A 138 -1.54 6.56 -10.25
CA PRO A 138 -1.00 7.41 -11.30
C PRO A 138 -0.91 6.62 -12.61
N GLU A 139 -1.37 7.22 -13.72
CA GLU A 139 -1.64 6.51 -14.98
C GLU A 139 -0.45 5.66 -15.46
N ARG A 140 0.77 6.19 -15.35
CA ARG A 140 2.01 5.49 -15.74
C ARG A 140 2.31 4.22 -14.95
N PHE A 141 1.66 4.00 -13.80
CA PHE A 141 1.82 2.82 -12.95
C PHE A 141 0.66 1.82 -13.03
N ASP A 142 -0.41 2.08 -13.80
CA ASP A 142 -1.54 1.14 -13.90
C ASP A 142 -1.05 -0.26 -14.32
N HIS A 143 -0.31 -0.33 -15.43
CA HIS A 143 0.25 -1.59 -15.91
C HIS A 143 1.22 -2.20 -14.89
N TYR A 144 2.13 -1.40 -14.33
CA TYR A 144 3.12 -1.87 -13.35
C TYR A 144 2.50 -2.54 -12.12
N VAL A 145 1.38 -1.99 -11.64
CA VAL A 145 0.70 -2.46 -10.42
C VAL A 145 -0.21 -3.66 -10.69
N TYR A 146 -0.98 -3.62 -11.79
CA TYR A 146 -2.05 -4.58 -12.04
C TYR A 146 -1.64 -5.73 -12.97
N ASP A 147 -0.70 -5.48 -13.88
CA ASP A 147 -0.30 -6.41 -14.94
C ASP A 147 1.19 -6.80 -14.84
N GLY A 148 1.97 -6.15 -13.96
CA GLY A 148 3.34 -6.51 -13.65
C GLY A 148 3.44 -7.80 -12.82
N ASP A 149 4.25 -8.76 -13.28
CA ASP A 149 4.39 -10.11 -12.68
C ASP A 149 4.97 -10.12 -11.26
#